data_AF-A0ABD4RTN2-F1
#
_entry.id   AF-A0ABD4RTN2-F1
#
_cell.length_a   1.000
_cell.length_b   1.000
_cell.length_c   1.000
_cell.angle_alpha   90.00
_cell.angle_beta   90.00
_cell.angle_gamma   90.00
#
_symmetry.space_group_name_H-M   'P 1'
#
loop_
_entity.id
_entity.type
_entity.pdbx_description
1 polymer ?
#
loop_
_entity_poly.entity_id
_entity_poly.type
_entity_poly.pdbx_seq_one_letter_code
_entity_poly.pdbx_strand_id
1 'polypeptide(L)'
;MDFSDKIKQFSKRIEVIKGNLTTEEATKTALIMPFFQILEYDVFNPLEFMPEYTADVGVKRGEKVDYAILEDGKPIILIEAKNIKDKLTKHDAQLFRYFTATEARFAILTNGIIYKFFTDLEEKNIMDEKPFMTINLLDIDENKISHLKKFAKTNFDIDVVFNIASESKYTNLIKEQLNEQLENPSDEFVRFIINDFYNGVKTQNVVEKFRPIVKRSILQFATDFMNEKLKTLLESNNEENENEKKKMTEQKSKEDSEKKAKEKVEKEKIKKDEECQKKDIKTDVTKEEQLQEISREEKEAFNIVQAILVDFSCKEDITYRKDKDWLKVLYKDNEKSWICNIKLTPSDKLISLPNQNDEPTEYRMDEIIDIRELKDELNYVLSKYIN
;
A
#
# COMPACT_ATOMS: atom_id res chain seq x y z
N MET A 1 1.29 9.89 -14.08
CA MET A 1 2.10 8.72 -13.65
C MET A 1 1.82 8.54 -12.17
N ASP A 2 1.32 7.37 -11.77
CA ASP A 2 0.99 7.09 -10.38
C ASP A 2 2.26 7.05 -9.50
N PHE A 3 2.11 7.22 -8.19
CA PHE A 3 3.21 7.19 -7.23
C PHE A 3 4.01 5.88 -7.32
N SER A 4 3.33 4.74 -7.45
CA SER A 4 3.98 3.43 -7.58
C SER A 4 4.88 3.37 -8.82
N ASP A 5 4.40 3.87 -9.95
CA ASP A 5 5.18 3.93 -11.20
C ASP A 5 6.42 4.82 -11.07
N LYS A 6 6.30 5.98 -10.41
CA LYS A 6 7.44 6.86 -10.14
C LYS A 6 8.51 6.16 -9.31
N ILE A 7 8.12 5.44 -8.25
CA ILE A 7 9.06 4.67 -7.41
C ILE A 7 9.71 3.54 -8.22
N LYS A 8 8.93 2.76 -8.98
CA LYS A 8 9.46 1.67 -9.83
C LYS A 8 10.42 2.20 -10.91
N GLN A 9 10.10 3.32 -11.54
CA GLN A 9 11.00 3.98 -12.49
C GLN A 9 12.28 4.49 -11.82
N PHE A 10 12.14 5.07 -10.63
CA PHE A 10 13.27 5.57 -9.87
C PHE A 10 14.21 4.44 -9.42
N SER A 11 13.66 3.30 -9.00
CA SER A 11 14.40 2.08 -8.71
C SER A 11 15.28 1.63 -9.90
N LYS A 12 14.70 1.56 -11.10
CA LYS A 12 15.45 1.24 -12.34
C LYS A 12 16.56 2.26 -12.61
N ARG A 13 16.32 3.55 -12.35
CA ARG A 13 17.34 4.60 -12.50
C ARG A 13 18.48 4.41 -11.50
N ILE A 14 18.18 4.09 -10.24
CA ILE A 14 19.18 3.80 -9.21
C ILE A 14 20.12 2.69 -9.68
N GLU A 15 19.60 1.60 -10.25
CA GLU A 15 20.43 0.49 -10.74
C GLU A 15 21.48 0.90 -11.77
N VAL A 16 21.11 1.81 -12.67
CA VAL A 16 22.00 2.32 -13.72
C VAL A 16 23.10 3.21 -13.15
N ILE A 17 22.79 4.06 -12.17
CA ILE A 17 23.71 5.11 -11.71
C ILE A 17 24.49 4.75 -10.45
N LYS A 18 24.02 3.79 -9.63
CA LYS A 18 24.63 3.45 -8.32
C LYS A 18 26.12 3.12 -8.40
N GLY A 19 26.57 2.51 -9.49
CA GLY A 19 27.98 2.15 -9.70
C GLY A 19 28.92 3.35 -9.86
N ASN A 20 28.39 4.51 -10.25
CA ASN A 20 29.18 5.72 -10.55
C ASN A 20 29.21 6.71 -9.37
N LEU A 21 28.44 6.46 -8.30
CA LEU A 21 28.36 7.35 -7.14
C LEU A 21 29.47 7.02 -6.15
N THR A 22 30.42 7.96 -5.99
CA THR A 22 31.63 7.76 -5.18
C THR A 22 31.62 8.55 -3.88
N THR A 23 30.96 9.70 -3.83
CA THR A 23 30.89 10.59 -2.65
C THR A 23 29.51 10.62 -2.04
N GLU A 24 29.43 11.03 -0.79
CA GLU A 24 28.14 11.23 -0.09
C GLU A 24 27.31 12.33 -0.76
N GLU A 25 27.93 13.44 -1.15
CA GLU A 25 27.27 14.52 -1.90
C GLU A 25 26.68 14.06 -3.24
N ALA A 26 27.37 13.14 -3.93
CA ALA A 26 26.84 12.53 -5.14
C ALA A 26 25.61 11.64 -4.83
N THR A 27 25.63 10.88 -3.74
CA THR A 27 24.46 10.10 -3.28
C THR A 27 23.29 11.00 -2.94
N LYS A 28 23.54 12.05 -2.14
CA LYS A 28 22.56 13.08 -1.74
C LYS A 28 21.88 13.67 -2.97
N THR A 29 22.67 14.10 -3.94
CA THR A 29 22.18 14.78 -5.15
C THR A 29 21.49 13.86 -6.15
N ALA A 30 22.06 12.68 -6.40
CA ALA A 30 21.57 11.80 -7.45
C ALA A 30 20.44 10.87 -6.99
N LEU A 31 20.38 10.54 -5.69
CA LEU A 31 19.43 9.59 -5.14
C LEU A 31 18.49 10.19 -4.10
N ILE A 32 19.01 10.84 -3.06
CA ILE A 32 18.19 11.23 -1.90
C ILE A 32 17.27 12.40 -2.24
N MET A 33 17.79 13.48 -2.84
CA MET A 33 16.95 14.62 -3.25
C MET A 33 15.86 14.20 -4.25
N PRO A 34 16.14 13.45 -5.33
CA PRO A 34 15.09 12.96 -6.23
C PRO A 34 14.05 12.09 -5.55
N PHE A 35 14.42 11.31 -4.54
CA PHE A 35 13.46 10.52 -3.76
C PHE A 35 12.47 11.42 -3.01
N PHE A 36 12.94 12.45 -2.32
CA PHE A 36 12.06 13.39 -1.63
C PHE A 36 11.23 14.26 -2.58
N GLN A 37 11.71 14.53 -3.80
CA GLN A 37 10.89 15.13 -4.85
C GLN A 37 9.75 14.20 -5.30
N ILE A 38 9.98 12.87 -5.36
CA ILE A 38 8.92 11.90 -5.67
C ILE A 38 7.88 11.85 -4.54
N LEU A 39 8.30 12.05 -3.30
CA LEU A 39 7.44 12.28 -2.13
C LEU A 39 6.80 13.67 -2.11
N GLU A 40 6.93 14.45 -3.18
CA GLU A 40 6.27 15.75 -3.39
C GLU A 40 6.76 16.87 -2.47
N TYR A 41 7.94 16.70 -1.85
CA TYR A 41 8.62 17.78 -1.17
C TYR A 41 9.37 18.68 -2.15
N ASP A 42 9.29 19.98 -1.94
CA ASP A 42 10.10 20.95 -2.67
C ASP A 42 11.51 21.04 -2.06
N VAL A 43 12.42 20.21 -2.58
CA VAL A 43 13.83 20.15 -2.16
C VAL A 43 14.62 21.45 -2.44
N PHE A 44 14.04 22.41 -3.15
CA PHE A 44 14.66 23.72 -3.41
C PHE A 44 14.05 24.84 -2.54
N ASN A 45 13.01 24.53 -1.76
CA ASN A 45 12.42 25.47 -0.82
C ASN A 45 12.97 25.23 0.60
N PRO A 46 13.87 26.10 1.11
CA PRO A 46 14.45 25.91 2.43
C PRO A 46 13.45 26.09 3.57
N LEU A 47 12.26 26.65 3.33
CA LEU A 47 11.19 26.73 4.32
C LEU A 47 10.46 25.40 4.51
N GLU A 48 10.73 24.42 3.65
CA GLU A 48 10.08 23.11 3.62
C GLU A 48 11.10 21.98 3.70
N PHE A 49 12.17 22.03 2.92
CA PHE A 49 13.24 21.05 2.89
C PHE A 49 14.57 21.76 3.11
N MET A 50 14.97 21.88 4.37
CA MET A 50 16.14 22.64 4.77
C MET A 50 17.39 21.76 4.76
N PRO A 51 18.39 22.03 3.89
CA PRO A 51 19.70 21.39 4.01
C PRO A 51 20.50 21.95 5.19
N GLU A 52 21.40 21.15 5.74
CA GLU A 52 22.32 21.58 6.79
C GLU A 52 21.61 22.21 8.01
N TYR A 53 20.47 21.64 8.42
CA TYR A 53 19.66 22.17 9.51
C TYR A 53 20.41 22.07 10.85
N THR A 54 20.55 23.19 11.54
CA THR A 54 21.27 23.26 12.82
C THR A 54 20.44 22.63 13.94
N ALA A 55 20.99 21.60 14.58
CA ALA A 55 20.40 20.87 15.69
C ALA A 55 21.30 20.95 16.93
N ASP A 56 21.44 22.16 17.48
CA ASP A 56 22.33 22.43 18.61
C ASP A 56 21.85 21.80 19.92
N VAL A 57 22.75 21.11 20.62
CA VAL A 57 22.47 20.45 21.91
C VAL A 57 23.32 21.08 23.02
N GLY A 58 22.66 21.75 23.97
CA GLY A 58 23.31 22.26 25.18
C GLY A 58 24.51 23.17 24.89
N VAL A 59 25.73 22.70 25.17
CA VAL A 59 26.98 23.45 24.98
C VAL A 59 27.64 23.23 23.62
N LYS A 60 27.21 22.20 22.85
CA LYS A 60 27.72 21.95 21.50
C LYS A 60 26.92 22.76 20.50
N ARG A 61 27.59 23.74 19.90
CA ARG A 61 27.03 24.63 18.87
C ARG A 61 27.57 24.30 17.49
N GLY A 62 26.74 24.49 16.48
CA GLY A 62 27.06 24.28 15.08
C GLY A 62 26.95 22.82 14.60
N GLU A 63 26.29 21.93 15.35
CA GLU A 63 26.01 20.59 14.80
C GLU A 63 24.83 20.67 13.83
N LYS A 64 24.97 20.00 12.68
CA LYS A 64 24.00 20.08 11.58
C LYS A 64 23.61 18.69 11.11
N VAL A 65 22.32 18.49 10.89
CA VAL A 65 21.79 17.33 10.17
C VAL A 65 21.74 17.64 8.68
N ASP A 66 21.89 16.63 7.83
CA ASP A 66 21.98 16.84 6.38
C ASP A 66 20.74 17.51 5.80
N TYR A 67 19.55 17.02 6.18
CA TYR A 67 18.30 17.66 5.82
C TYR A 67 17.28 17.62 6.97
N ALA A 68 16.40 18.60 6.99
CA ALA A 68 15.19 18.60 7.79
C ALA A 68 13.98 18.97 6.93
N ILE A 69 12.91 18.19 7.04
CA ILE A 69 11.60 18.58 6.53
C ILE A 69 10.93 19.43 7.61
N LEU A 70 10.46 20.61 7.21
CA LEU A 70 9.86 21.60 8.09
C LEU A 70 8.35 21.68 7.89
N GLU A 71 7.62 21.78 8.98
CA GLU A 71 6.20 22.13 9.04
C GLU A 71 6.05 23.31 10.00
N ASP A 72 5.40 24.38 9.56
CA ASP A 72 5.28 25.64 10.31
C ASP A 72 6.63 26.17 10.85
N GLY A 73 7.69 25.98 10.08
CA GLY A 73 9.05 26.40 10.43
C GLY A 73 9.76 25.54 11.48
N LYS A 74 9.14 24.42 11.91
CA LYS A 74 9.70 23.47 12.85
C LYS A 74 10.06 22.15 12.17
N PRO A 75 11.17 21.50 12.54
CA PRO A 75 11.54 20.23 11.95
C PRO A 75 10.56 19.14 12.40
N ILE A 76 9.97 18.43 11.44
CA ILE A 76 9.11 17.27 11.68
C ILE A 76 9.83 15.95 11.39
N ILE A 77 10.69 15.95 10.36
CA ILE A 77 11.49 14.79 9.94
C ILE A 77 12.94 15.22 9.79
N LEU A 78 13.85 14.56 10.49
CA LEU A 78 15.29 14.71 10.28
C LEU A 78 15.81 13.65 9.34
N ILE A 79 16.74 13.99 8.45
CA ILE A 79 17.30 13.05 7.47
C ILE A 79 18.82 13.11 7.55
N GLU A 80 19.43 12.00 7.94
CA GLU A 80 20.87 11.78 7.90
C GLU A 80 21.20 10.92 6.68
N ALA A 81 22.08 11.43 5.83
CA ALA A 81 22.50 10.79 4.60
C ALA A 81 23.90 10.19 4.77
N LYS A 82 24.14 9.07 4.09
CA LYS A 82 25.46 8.43 4.01
C LYS A 82 25.82 8.13 2.57
N ASN A 83 27.10 7.82 2.37
CA ASN A 83 27.58 7.31 1.09
C ASN A 83 26.80 6.06 0.67
N ILE A 84 26.55 5.89 -0.64
CA ILE A 84 25.80 4.75 -1.19
C ILE A 84 26.35 3.37 -0.80
N LYS A 85 27.66 3.29 -0.52
CA LYS A 85 28.35 2.05 -0.13
C LYS A 85 28.22 1.74 1.36
N ASP A 86 27.70 2.67 2.16
CA ASP A 86 27.50 2.46 3.59
C ASP A 86 26.38 1.43 3.83
N LYS A 87 26.56 0.59 4.85
CA LYS A 87 25.61 -0.47 5.22
C LYS A 87 24.57 -0.01 6.25
N LEU A 88 24.68 1.22 6.74
CA LEU A 88 23.79 1.81 7.74
C LEU A 88 23.72 0.99 9.03
N THR A 89 24.80 0.31 9.43
CA THR A 89 24.80 -0.61 10.58
C THR A 89 24.90 0.09 11.93
N LYS A 90 25.33 1.36 11.95
CA LYS A 90 25.35 2.18 13.15
C LYS A 90 24.10 3.05 13.13
N HIS A 91 23.31 2.98 14.20
CA HIS A 91 22.41 4.08 14.56
C HIS A 91 23.33 5.24 14.85
N ASP A 92 23.38 6.21 13.94
CA ASP A 92 24.39 7.24 14.06
C ASP A 92 24.13 7.99 15.36
N ALA A 93 25.07 7.91 16.31
CA ALA A 93 24.95 8.63 17.57
C ALA A 93 24.72 10.13 17.32
N GLN A 94 25.14 10.59 16.14
CA GLN A 94 24.84 11.89 15.58
C GLN A 94 23.33 12.12 15.37
N LEU A 95 22.63 11.26 14.61
CA LEU A 95 21.21 11.39 14.35
C LEU A 95 20.37 11.31 15.63
N PHE A 96 20.72 10.41 16.56
CA PHE A 96 20.05 10.33 17.86
C PHE A 96 20.15 11.66 18.63
N ARG A 97 21.34 12.27 18.67
CA ARG A 97 21.52 13.58 19.34
C ARG A 97 20.69 14.67 18.68
N TYR A 98 20.64 14.72 17.35
CA TYR A 98 19.83 15.72 16.62
C TYR A 98 18.35 15.55 16.88
N PHE A 99 17.88 14.31 16.89
CA PHE A 99 16.49 14.00 17.19
C PHE A 99 16.10 14.55 18.57
N THR A 100 16.88 14.24 19.61
CA THR A 100 16.62 14.74 20.97
C THR A 100 16.82 16.26 21.11
N ALA A 101 17.59 16.90 20.22
CA ALA A 101 17.80 18.36 20.20
C ALA A 101 16.60 19.15 19.65
N THR A 102 15.71 18.49 18.91
CA THR A 102 14.70 19.15 18.08
C THR A 102 13.28 18.70 18.46
N GLU A 103 12.29 19.35 17.86
CA GLU A 103 10.88 18.96 17.97
C GLU A 103 10.48 17.87 16.95
N ALA A 104 11.45 17.32 16.22
CA ALA A 104 11.19 16.30 15.21
C ALA A 104 10.64 15.02 15.83
N ARG A 105 9.70 14.40 15.12
CA ARG A 105 8.99 13.19 15.55
C ARG A 105 9.37 11.97 14.72
N PHE A 106 10.04 12.21 13.59
CA PHE A 106 10.59 11.16 12.73
C PHE A 106 12.03 11.45 12.34
N ALA A 107 12.78 10.37 12.15
CA ALA A 107 14.15 10.41 11.66
C ALA A 107 14.31 9.41 10.52
N ILE A 108 15.12 9.76 9.52
CA ILE A 108 15.44 8.90 8.39
C ILE A 108 16.95 8.79 8.29
N LEU A 109 17.47 7.57 8.34
CA LEU A 109 18.86 7.27 8.01
C LEU A 109 18.91 6.57 6.65
N THR A 110 19.66 7.12 5.70
CA THR A 110 19.66 6.60 4.32
C THR A 110 21.00 6.68 3.61
N ASN A 111 21.24 5.74 2.70
CA ASN A 111 22.33 5.78 1.71
C ASN A 111 21.81 5.97 0.27
N GLY A 112 20.57 6.43 0.12
CA GLY A 112 19.88 6.61 -1.16
C GLY A 112 19.26 5.33 -1.75
N ILE A 113 19.63 4.14 -1.28
CA ILE A 113 19.01 2.86 -1.65
C ILE A 113 18.13 2.33 -0.51
N ILE A 114 18.70 2.30 0.69
CA ILE A 114 18.05 1.83 1.91
C ILE A 114 17.63 3.06 2.71
N TYR A 115 16.38 3.07 3.18
CA TYR A 115 15.81 4.10 4.04
C TYR A 115 15.31 3.44 5.33
N LYS A 116 15.87 3.85 6.46
CA LYS A 116 15.46 3.40 7.79
C LYS A 116 14.71 4.53 8.48
N PHE A 117 13.46 4.28 8.83
CA PHE A 117 12.57 5.25 9.45
C PHE A 117 12.49 4.98 10.96
N PHE A 118 12.72 6.01 11.75
CA PHE A 118 12.72 6.02 13.21
C PHE A 118 11.70 7.03 13.71
N THR A 119 11.24 6.82 14.93
CA THR A 119 10.30 7.71 15.64
C THR A 119 10.59 7.60 17.15
N ASP A 120 9.74 8.20 17.97
CA ASP A 120 9.83 8.26 19.43
C ASP A 120 8.62 7.59 20.09
N LEU A 121 8.38 6.31 19.76
CA LEU A 121 7.25 5.56 20.30
C LEU A 121 7.45 5.21 21.78
N GLU A 122 8.69 4.97 22.20
CA GLU A 122 9.01 4.55 23.57
C GLU A 122 8.98 5.73 24.54
N GLU A 123 9.78 6.74 24.24
CA GLU A 123 9.91 7.94 25.06
C GLU A 123 9.87 9.17 24.17
N LYS A 124 8.97 10.11 24.46
CA LYS A 124 8.81 11.32 23.66
C LYS A 124 10.14 12.08 23.53
N ASN A 125 10.47 12.50 22.31
CA ASN A 125 11.71 13.18 21.93
C ASN A 125 12.99 12.34 22.14
N ILE A 126 12.86 11.03 22.31
CA ILE A 126 13.98 10.10 22.33
C ILE A 126 13.76 9.12 21.17
N MET A 127 14.70 9.11 20.24
CA MET A 127 14.60 8.26 19.06
C MET A 127 14.71 6.79 19.46
N ASP A 128 13.77 5.98 19.02
CA ASP A 128 13.79 4.53 19.23
C ASP A 128 15.08 3.92 18.63
N GLU A 129 15.63 2.91 19.31
CA GLU A 129 16.86 2.25 18.84
C GLU A 129 16.66 1.53 17.50
N LYS A 130 15.52 0.86 17.31
CA LYS A 130 15.22 0.11 16.09
C LYS A 130 14.31 0.93 15.17
N PRO A 131 14.53 0.91 13.84
CA PRO A 131 13.60 1.54 12.91
C PRO A 131 12.27 0.78 12.88
N PHE A 132 11.15 1.49 12.84
CA PHE A 132 9.83 0.86 12.68
C PHE A 132 9.56 0.42 11.24
N MET A 133 10.27 1.01 10.27
CA MET A 133 10.14 0.67 8.86
C MET A 133 11.51 0.76 8.18
N THR A 134 11.84 -0.23 7.35
CA THR A 134 13.02 -0.20 6.48
C THR A 134 12.60 -0.49 5.05
N ILE A 135 13.00 0.38 4.13
CA ILE A 135 12.70 0.28 2.71
C ILE A 135 14.00 0.09 1.94
N ASN A 136 14.03 -0.90 1.04
CA ASN A 136 15.07 -1.03 0.02
C ASN A 136 14.45 -0.68 -1.33
N LEU A 137 14.84 0.45 -1.94
CA LEU A 137 14.24 0.88 -3.20
C LEU A 137 14.52 -0.05 -4.38
N LEU A 138 15.56 -0.89 -4.29
CA LEU A 138 15.86 -1.90 -5.31
C LEU A 138 15.00 -3.17 -5.18
N ASP A 139 14.34 -3.34 -4.03
CA ASP A 139 13.54 -4.52 -3.71
C ASP A 139 12.37 -4.10 -2.81
N ILE A 140 11.51 -3.24 -3.38
CA ILE A 140 10.35 -2.70 -2.70
C ILE A 140 9.07 -3.40 -3.18
N ASP A 141 8.30 -3.91 -2.23
CA ASP A 141 6.98 -4.50 -2.48
C ASP A 141 5.86 -3.44 -2.42
N GLU A 142 4.67 -3.81 -2.88
CA GLU A 142 3.53 -2.89 -2.98
C GLU A 142 3.01 -2.41 -1.62
N ASN A 143 3.13 -3.24 -0.57
CA ASN A 143 2.75 -2.86 0.79
C ASN A 143 3.65 -1.74 1.31
N LYS A 144 4.97 -1.87 1.11
CA LYS A 144 5.95 -0.83 1.46
C LYS A 144 5.76 0.43 0.64
N ILE A 145 5.39 0.34 -0.64
CA ILE A 145 5.03 1.51 -1.47
C ILE A 145 3.81 2.23 -0.88
N SER A 146 2.79 1.49 -0.47
CA SER A 146 1.58 2.05 0.16
C SER A 146 1.90 2.79 1.46
N HIS A 147 2.71 2.19 2.33
CA HIS A 147 3.17 2.84 3.57
C HIS A 147 4.04 4.06 3.28
N LEU A 148 4.96 3.96 2.31
CA LEU A 148 5.81 5.07 1.92
C LEU A 148 5.00 6.26 1.38
N LYS A 149 3.90 6.02 0.68
CA LYS A 149 3.01 7.07 0.18
C LYS A 149 2.44 7.94 1.32
N LYS A 150 2.32 7.42 2.54
CA LYS A 150 1.91 8.19 3.73
C LYS A 150 2.96 9.20 4.19
N PHE A 151 4.21 9.07 3.74
CA PHE A 151 5.26 10.06 3.96
C PHE A 151 5.34 11.13 2.86
N ALA A 152 4.54 11.01 1.79
CA ALA A 152 4.46 12.04 0.77
C ALA A 152 3.78 13.28 1.32
N LYS A 153 4.25 14.47 0.95
CA LYS A 153 3.79 15.76 1.49
C LYS A 153 2.27 15.91 1.53
N THR A 154 1.58 15.55 0.44
CA THR A 154 0.13 15.68 0.32
C THR A 154 -0.66 14.68 1.17
N ASN A 155 0.00 13.64 1.67
CA ASN A 155 -0.58 12.57 2.47
C ASN A 155 -0.01 12.51 3.90
N PHE A 156 0.96 13.37 4.21
CA PHE A 156 1.65 13.35 5.48
C PHE A 156 0.72 13.82 6.59
N ASP A 157 0.55 12.97 7.59
CA ASP A 157 -0.17 13.25 8.82
C ASP A 157 0.60 12.57 9.95
N ILE A 158 1.04 13.37 10.91
CA ILE A 158 1.90 12.91 12.01
C ILE A 158 1.25 11.79 12.82
N ASP A 159 -0.05 11.89 13.10
CA ASP A 159 -0.76 10.93 13.95
C ASP A 159 -0.99 9.62 13.20
N VAL A 160 -1.34 9.70 11.91
CA VAL A 160 -1.49 8.52 11.04
C VAL A 160 -0.16 7.78 10.90
N VAL A 161 0.92 8.50 10.61
CA VAL A 161 2.25 7.90 10.45
C VAL A 161 2.75 7.31 11.77
N PHE A 162 2.49 7.98 12.89
CA PHE A 162 2.85 7.48 14.22
C PHE A 162 2.08 6.18 14.56
N ASN A 163 0.79 6.10 14.21
CA ASN A 163 0.01 4.87 14.38
C ASN A 163 0.56 3.71 13.53
N ILE A 164 0.94 3.97 12.26
CA ILE A 164 1.59 2.97 11.40
C ILE A 164 2.90 2.48 12.03
N ALA A 165 3.69 3.39 12.59
CA ALA A 165 4.94 3.03 13.26
C ALA A 165 4.68 2.14 14.48
N SER A 166 3.67 2.48 15.29
CA SER A 166 3.25 1.71 16.47
C SER A 166 2.80 0.30 16.09
N GLU A 167 1.91 0.18 15.09
CA GLU A 167 1.42 -1.11 14.59
C GLU A 167 2.56 -1.97 14.03
N SER A 168 3.47 -1.38 13.25
CA SER A 168 4.64 -2.08 12.72
C SER A 168 5.55 -2.60 13.84
N LYS A 169 5.80 -1.79 14.87
CA LYS A 169 6.58 -2.21 16.05
C LYS A 169 5.95 -3.42 16.73
N TYR A 170 4.66 -3.36 17.06
CA TYR A 170 3.98 -4.48 17.72
C TYR A 170 3.91 -5.71 16.82
N THR A 171 3.68 -5.54 15.52
CA THR A 171 3.72 -6.65 14.56
C THR A 171 5.07 -7.36 14.56
N ASN A 172 6.18 -6.61 14.59
CA ASN A 172 7.51 -7.19 14.64
C ASN A 172 7.79 -7.90 15.98
N LEU A 173 7.42 -7.30 17.11
CA LEU A 173 7.55 -7.92 18.43
C LEU A 173 6.73 -9.21 18.53
N ILE A 174 5.52 -9.23 17.98
CA ILE A 174 4.68 -10.43 17.92
C ILE A 174 5.34 -11.50 17.05
N LYS A 175 5.89 -11.15 15.88
CA LYS A 175 6.62 -12.11 15.02
C LYS A 175 7.86 -12.66 15.71
N GLU A 176 8.66 -11.82 16.37
CA GLU A 176 9.81 -12.25 17.16
C GLU A 176 9.38 -13.24 18.26
N GLN A 177 8.30 -12.92 18.98
CA GLN A 177 7.76 -13.80 20.02
C GLN A 177 7.24 -15.13 19.47
N LEU A 178 6.53 -15.12 18.34
CA LEU A 178 6.04 -16.33 17.68
C LEU A 178 7.20 -17.22 17.20
N ASN A 179 8.25 -16.63 16.63
CA ASN A 179 9.45 -17.36 16.25
C ASN A 179 10.14 -17.98 17.47
N GLU A 180 10.25 -17.24 18.58
CA GLU A 180 10.81 -17.78 19.81
C GLU A 180 9.97 -18.93 20.35
N GLN A 181 8.63 -18.86 20.30
CA GLN A 181 7.77 -19.98 20.71
C GLN A 181 7.87 -21.17 19.74
N LEU A 182 8.12 -20.94 18.45
CA LEU A 182 8.31 -22.00 17.45
C LEU A 182 9.62 -22.76 17.70
N GLU A 183 10.70 -22.05 18.00
CA GLU A 183 12.01 -22.63 18.27
C GLU A 183 12.14 -23.17 19.71
N ASN A 184 11.69 -22.40 20.69
CA ASN A 184 11.81 -22.67 22.12
C ASN A 184 10.47 -22.47 22.85
N PRO A 185 9.47 -23.36 22.65
CA PRO A 185 8.14 -23.23 23.26
C PRO A 185 8.24 -23.07 24.78
N SER A 186 7.73 -21.97 25.33
CA SER A 186 7.73 -21.69 26.79
C SER A 186 6.76 -22.60 27.55
N ASP A 187 6.90 -22.67 28.88
CA ASP A 187 5.99 -23.47 29.71
C ASP A 187 4.54 -22.99 29.59
N GLU A 188 4.31 -21.68 29.57
CA GLU A 188 2.98 -21.08 29.43
C GLU A 188 2.36 -21.42 28.08
N PHE A 189 3.15 -21.32 27.00
CA PHE A 189 2.69 -21.67 25.67
C PHE A 189 2.39 -23.16 25.52
N VAL A 190 3.21 -24.05 26.09
CA VAL A 190 2.91 -25.49 26.11
C VAL A 190 1.62 -25.76 26.89
N ARG A 191 1.41 -25.12 28.05
CA ARG A 191 0.16 -25.23 28.82
C ARG A 191 -1.05 -24.75 28.02
N PHE A 192 -0.90 -23.67 27.27
CA PHE A 192 -1.93 -23.13 26.39
C PHE A 192 -2.31 -24.13 25.28
N ILE A 193 -1.33 -24.68 24.56
CA ILE A 193 -1.58 -25.62 23.46
C ILE A 193 -2.27 -26.91 23.93
N ILE A 194 -1.86 -27.47 25.06
CA ILE A 194 -2.44 -28.72 25.57
C ILE A 194 -3.76 -28.49 26.32
N ASN A 195 -4.20 -27.24 26.46
CA ASN A 195 -5.30 -26.87 27.34
C ASN A 195 -6.59 -27.62 27.03
N ASP A 196 -6.88 -27.76 25.73
CA ASP A 196 -8.20 -28.18 25.25
C ASP A 196 -8.34 -29.70 25.12
N PHE A 197 -7.25 -30.47 25.15
CA PHE A 197 -7.28 -31.93 25.01
C PHE A 197 -6.65 -32.68 26.20
N TYR A 198 -5.87 -32.02 27.05
CA TYR A 198 -5.31 -32.63 28.25
C TYR A 198 -6.17 -32.32 29.47
N ASN A 199 -6.93 -33.32 29.92
CA ASN A 199 -7.88 -33.20 31.03
C ASN A 199 -7.24 -33.24 32.44
N GLY A 200 -5.93 -33.50 32.53
CA GLY A 200 -5.22 -33.58 33.81
C GLY A 200 -4.68 -32.23 34.29
N VAL A 201 -4.17 -32.20 35.53
CA VAL A 201 -3.46 -31.03 36.05
C VAL A 201 -2.14 -30.84 35.29
N LYS A 202 -1.90 -29.64 34.76
CA LYS A 202 -0.75 -29.29 33.91
C LYS A 202 0.51 -29.01 34.75
N THR A 203 0.94 -30.02 35.51
CA THR A 203 2.15 -29.97 36.34
C THR A 203 3.40 -29.81 35.48
N GLN A 204 4.54 -29.43 36.09
CA GLN A 204 5.79 -29.24 35.35
C GLN A 204 6.22 -30.51 34.59
N ASN A 205 6.07 -31.69 35.18
CA ASN A 205 6.39 -32.96 34.53
C ASN A 205 5.53 -33.20 33.27
N VAL A 206 4.27 -32.77 33.28
CA VAL A 206 3.39 -32.85 32.11
C VAL A 206 3.89 -31.90 31.04
N VAL A 207 4.22 -30.66 31.41
CA VAL A 207 4.74 -29.65 30.48
C VAL A 207 6.04 -30.09 29.84
N GLU A 208 7.00 -30.62 30.61
CA GLU A 208 8.26 -31.16 30.10
C GLU A 208 8.06 -32.34 29.15
N LYS A 209 7.08 -33.21 29.45
CA LYS A 209 6.70 -34.31 28.56
C LYS A 209 6.13 -33.81 27.23
N PHE A 210 5.31 -32.77 27.25
CA PHE A 210 4.63 -32.27 26.04
C PHE A 210 5.45 -31.26 25.23
N ARG A 211 6.38 -30.51 25.84
CA ARG A 211 7.22 -29.52 25.16
C ARG A 211 7.88 -30.02 23.87
N PRO A 212 8.57 -31.18 23.83
CA PRO A 212 9.18 -31.66 22.59
C PRO A 212 8.13 -32.08 21.54
N ILE A 213 6.95 -32.54 21.99
CA ILE A 213 5.83 -32.89 21.10
C ILE A 213 5.28 -31.61 20.47
N VAL A 214 5.00 -30.58 21.27
CA VAL A 214 4.53 -29.26 20.82
C VAL A 214 5.51 -28.65 19.82
N LYS A 215 6.81 -28.60 20.16
CA LYS A 215 7.85 -28.09 19.25
C LYS A 215 7.81 -28.78 17.89
N ARG A 216 7.85 -30.11 17.88
CA ARG A 216 7.83 -30.90 16.64
C ARG A 216 6.53 -30.70 15.87
N SER A 217 5.39 -30.70 16.54
CA SER A 217 4.08 -30.55 15.91
C SER A 217 3.90 -29.20 15.25
N ILE A 218 4.32 -28.10 15.89
CA ILE A 218 4.18 -26.75 15.31
C ILE A 218 5.17 -26.56 14.15
N LEU A 219 6.41 -27.04 14.26
CA LEU A 219 7.37 -26.99 13.14
C LEU A 219 6.89 -27.80 11.93
N GLN A 220 6.34 -28.99 12.17
CA GLN A 220 5.76 -29.81 11.11
C GLN A 220 4.57 -29.10 10.48
N PHE A 221 3.64 -28.56 11.30
CA PHE A 221 2.50 -27.80 10.81
C PHE A 221 2.91 -26.59 9.97
N ALA A 222 3.91 -25.80 10.40
CA ALA A 222 4.40 -24.67 9.65
C ALA A 222 4.98 -25.10 8.29
N THR A 223 5.74 -26.19 8.26
CA THR A 223 6.30 -26.76 7.03
C THR A 223 5.20 -27.23 6.08
N ASP A 224 4.21 -27.95 6.59
CA ASP A 224 3.10 -28.49 5.80
C ASP A 224 2.23 -27.35 5.25
N PHE A 225 1.92 -26.36 6.08
CA PHE A 225 1.16 -25.16 5.68
C PHE A 225 1.88 -24.38 4.58
N MET A 226 3.20 -24.18 4.70
CA MET A 226 4.00 -23.52 3.66
C MET A 226 4.00 -24.32 2.36
N ASN A 227 4.15 -25.65 2.42
CA ASN A 227 4.12 -26.51 1.25
C ASN A 227 2.75 -26.47 0.55
N GLU A 228 1.66 -26.47 1.33
CA GLU A 228 0.30 -26.37 0.81
C GLU A 228 0.04 -25.01 0.16
N LYS A 229 0.48 -23.91 0.78
CA LYS A 229 0.41 -22.57 0.19
C LYS A 229 1.26 -22.43 -1.06
N LEU A 230 2.46 -23.01 -1.09
CA LEU A 230 3.29 -23.00 -2.29
C LEU A 230 2.66 -23.82 -3.41
N LYS A 231 2.11 -24.99 -3.09
CA LYS A 231 1.42 -25.85 -4.06
C LYS A 231 0.22 -25.13 -4.68
N THR A 232 -0.61 -24.48 -3.86
CA THR A 232 -1.76 -23.70 -4.36
C THR A 232 -1.34 -22.52 -5.24
N LEU A 233 -0.23 -21.84 -4.92
CA LEU A 233 0.34 -20.77 -5.76
C LEU A 233 0.95 -21.31 -7.09
N LEU A 234 1.51 -22.51 -7.08
CA LEU A 234 2.04 -23.15 -8.30
C LEU A 234 0.93 -23.73 -9.18
N GLU A 235 -0.13 -24.26 -8.58
CA GLU A 235 -1.30 -24.79 -9.29
C GLU A 235 -2.10 -23.66 -9.94
N SER A 236 -2.29 -22.52 -9.27
CA SER A 236 -2.88 -21.32 -9.87
C SER A 236 -2.08 -20.79 -11.08
N ASN A 237 -0.75 -20.80 -11.01
CA ASN A 237 0.10 -20.46 -12.15
C ASN A 237 0.05 -21.51 -13.29
N ASN A 238 -0.22 -22.79 -12.98
CA ASN A 238 -0.36 -23.84 -13.98
C ASN A 238 -1.74 -23.84 -14.66
N GLU A 239 -2.80 -23.47 -13.95
CA GLU A 239 -4.14 -23.31 -14.53
C GLU A 239 -4.22 -22.13 -15.51
N GLU A 240 -3.48 -21.05 -15.27
CA GLU A 240 -3.32 -19.96 -16.25
C GLU A 240 -2.58 -20.45 -17.52
N ASN A 241 -1.52 -21.25 -17.36
CA ASN A 241 -0.77 -21.84 -18.48
C ASN A 241 -1.56 -22.95 -19.22
N GLU A 242 -2.45 -23.68 -18.55
CA GLU A 242 -3.34 -24.66 -19.17
C GLU A 242 -4.53 -24.00 -19.89
N ASN A 243 -5.02 -22.84 -19.40
CA ASN A 243 -6.04 -22.05 -20.09
C ASN A 243 -5.49 -21.33 -21.33
N GLU A 244 -4.23 -20.90 -21.33
CA GLU A 244 -3.54 -20.43 -22.55
C GLU A 244 -3.33 -21.56 -23.57
N LYS A 245 -2.97 -22.78 -23.11
CA LYS A 245 -2.85 -23.95 -23.99
C LYS A 245 -4.20 -24.42 -24.52
N LYS A 246 -5.28 -24.39 -23.74
CA LYS A 246 -6.64 -24.73 -24.20
C LYS A 246 -7.19 -23.70 -25.20
N LYS A 247 -6.88 -22.41 -25.04
CA LYS A 247 -7.20 -21.37 -26.04
C LYS A 247 -6.43 -21.58 -27.37
N MET A 248 -5.21 -22.12 -27.33
CA MET A 248 -4.44 -22.44 -28.55
C MET A 248 -4.89 -23.73 -29.26
N THR A 249 -5.61 -24.65 -28.61
CA THR A 249 -6.12 -25.88 -29.27
C THR A 249 -7.51 -25.71 -29.89
N GLU A 250 -8.32 -24.76 -29.44
CA GLU A 250 -9.65 -24.47 -30.02
C GLU A 250 -9.62 -23.53 -31.24
N GLN A 251 -8.49 -22.85 -31.52
CA GLN A 251 -8.31 -22.02 -32.71
C GLN A 251 -7.80 -22.78 -33.96
N LYS A 252 -7.57 -24.10 -33.88
CA LYS A 252 -7.03 -24.91 -35.00
C LYS A 252 -8.08 -25.57 -35.91
N SER A 253 -9.36 -25.23 -35.77
CA SER A 253 -10.46 -25.80 -36.58
C SER A 253 -11.24 -24.77 -37.42
N LYS A 254 -10.76 -23.53 -37.55
CA LYS A 254 -11.41 -22.47 -38.37
C LYS A 254 -10.47 -21.77 -39.36
N GLU A 255 -9.43 -22.43 -39.85
CA GLU A 255 -8.46 -21.84 -40.78
C GLU A 255 -8.62 -22.25 -42.27
N ASP A 256 -9.75 -22.85 -42.66
CA ASP A 256 -9.96 -23.29 -44.06
C ASP A 256 -11.13 -22.60 -44.80
N SER A 257 -11.51 -21.38 -44.38
CA SER A 257 -12.56 -20.62 -45.09
C SER A 257 -12.30 -19.12 -45.28
N GLU A 258 -11.03 -18.69 -45.31
CA GLU A 258 -10.65 -17.30 -45.66
C GLU A 258 -9.67 -17.23 -46.83
N LYS A 259 -10.03 -17.90 -47.93
CA LYS A 259 -9.49 -17.62 -49.28
C LYS A 259 -10.64 -17.33 -50.23
N LYS A 260 -11.28 -16.17 -50.08
CA LYS A 260 -12.06 -15.45 -51.12
C LYS A 260 -12.77 -14.24 -50.51
N ALA A 261 -12.05 -13.13 -50.34
CA ALA A 261 -12.59 -11.76 -50.40
C ALA A 261 -11.46 -10.74 -50.21
N LYS A 262 -10.33 -10.92 -50.90
CA LYS A 262 -9.39 -9.84 -51.17
C LYS A 262 -9.74 -9.25 -52.53
N GLU A 263 -10.77 -8.41 -52.57
CA GLU A 263 -11.00 -7.44 -53.64
C GLU A 263 -12.09 -6.45 -53.20
N LYS A 264 -11.76 -5.15 -53.22
CA LYS A 264 -12.48 -3.99 -52.64
C LYS A 264 -12.23 -3.91 -51.11
N VAL A 265 -11.44 -3.01 -50.56
CA VAL A 265 -11.28 -1.58 -50.87
C VAL A 265 -9.87 -1.17 -50.46
N GLU A 266 -8.97 -1.03 -51.43
CA GLU A 266 -7.73 -0.27 -51.27
C GLU A 266 -7.82 0.92 -52.23
N LYS A 267 -8.39 2.01 -51.74
CA LYS A 267 -8.21 3.39 -52.20
C LYS A 267 -8.89 4.29 -51.18
N GLU A 268 -8.16 4.64 -50.13
CA GLU A 268 -7.98 6.02 -49.65
C GLU A 268 -7.27 5.97 -48.30
N LYS A 269 -6.02 6.42 -48.33
CA LYS A 269 -5.13 6.56 -47.19
C LYS A 269 -5.02 8.06 -46.90
N ILE A 270 -5.01 8.39 -45.61
CA ILE A 270 -4.41 9.57 -44.95
C ILE A 270 -5.36 10.74 -44.65
N LYS A 271 -5.80 10.84 -43.39
CA LYS A 271 -5.56 11.94 -42.42
C LYS A 271 -6.50 11.80 -41.21
N LYS A 272 -5.97 11.80 -39.99
CA LYS A 272 -6.53 12.47 -38.78
C LYS A 272 -5.71 12.09 -37.54
N ASP A 273 -4.63 12.84 -37.33
CA ASP A 273 -4.16 13.22 -36.00
C ASP A 273 -4.67 14.64 -35.74
N GLU A 274 -4.96 14.93 -34.47
CA GLU A 274 -5.34 16.22 -33.88
C GLU A 274 -6.77 16.73 -34.14
N GLU A 275 -7.64 16.60 -33.13
CA GLU A 275 -8.47 17.71 -32.63
C GLU A 275 -9.22 17.28 -31.36
N CYS A 276 -8.86 17.86 -30.21
CA CYS A 276 -9.86 18.52 -29.37
C CYS A 276 -9.17 19.43 -28.34
N GLN A 277 -9.08 20.73 -28.64
CA GLN A 277 -9.05 21.76 -27.61
C GLN A 277 -10.14 22.79 -27.88
N LYS A 278 -10.81 23.16 -26.78
CA LYS A 278 -11.55 24.40 -26.50
C LYS A 278 -12.87 24.62 -27.23
N LYS A 279 -13.95 24.57 -26.45
CA LYS A 279 -15.02 25.58 -26.48
C LYS A 279 -15.42 25.95 -25.06
N ASP A 280 -15.19 27.22 -24.72
CA ASP A 280 -15.90 27.92 -23.65
C ASP A 280 -17.38 28.05 -24.05
N ILE A 281 -18.29 27.69 -23.15
CA ILE A 281 -19.68 28.19 -23.12
C ILE A 281 -20.03 28.50 -21.66
N LYS A 282 -20.36 29.77 -21.40
CA LYS A 282 -21.02 30.29 -20.19
C LYS A 282 -22.50 29.93 -20.18
N THR A 283 -23.17 30.16 -19.04
CA THR A 283 -24.62 30.07 -18.74
C THR A 283 -25.09 28.64 -18.43
N ASP A 284 -25.92 28.34 -17.44
CA ASP A 284 -26.72 29.19 -16.55
C ASP A 284 -27.14 28.39 -15.30
N VAL A 285 -27.55 29.14 -14.29
CA VAL A 285 -28.07 28.69 -12.99
C VAL A 285 -29.37 27.87 -13.13
N THR A 286 -29.65 27.07 -12.10
CA THR A 286 -30.89 26.34 -11.76
C THR A 286 -31.17 24.99 -12.46
N LYS A 287 -30.90 23.91 -11.72
CA LYS A 287 -31.95 23.11 -11.06
C LYS A 287 -31.34 22.39 -9.85
N GLU A 288 -31.51 23.01 -8.69
CA GLU A 288 -31.33 22.37 -7.39
C GLU A 288 -32.40 21.28 -7.23
N GLU A 289 -32.04 20.05 -7.54
CA GLU A 289 -32.69 18.89 -6.93
C GLU A 289 -31.79 18.47 -5.77
N GLN A 290 -32.33 18.65 -4.56
CA GLN A 290 -31.74 18.43 -3.25
C GLN A 290 -30.75 17.24 -3.21
N LEU A 291 -29.45 17.49 -3.37
CA LEU A 291 -28.43 16.53 -3.00
C LEU A 291 -28.47 16.41 -1.47
N GLN A 292 -28.97 15.29 -0.97
CA GLN A 292 -28.68 14.89 0.41
C GLN A 292 -27.17 14.73 0.53
N GLU A 293 -26.59 15.46 1.49
CA GLU A 293 -25.15 15.45 1.76
C GLU A 293 -24.76 14.05 2.29
N ILE A 294 -23.96 13.31 1.51
CA ILE A 294 -23.45 11.99 1.92
C ILE A 294 -22.45 12.14 3.06
N SER A 295 -22.42 11.17 3.96
CA SER A 295 -21.48 11.18 5.10
C SER A 295 -20.02 11.02 4.64
N ARG A 296 -19.06 11.32 5.54
CA ARG A 296 -17.63 11.09 5.25
C ARG A 296 -17.35 9.62 4.96
N GLU A 297 -17.96 8.72 5.73
CA GLU A 297 -17.86 7.27 5.56
C GLU A 297 -18.45 6.79 4.23
N GLU A 298 -19.59 7.35 3.82
CA GLU A 298 -20.21 7.04 2.53
C GLU A 298 -19.36 7.51 1.35
N LYS A 299 -18.76 8.69 1.49
CA LYS A 299 -17.83 9.22 0.48
C LYS A 299 -16.57 8.37 0.38
N GLU A 300 -16.05 7.88 1.50
CA GLU A 300 -14.93 6.96 1.54
C GLU A 300 -15.27 5.62 0.86
N ALA A 301 -16.40 5.02 1.23
CA ALA A 301 -16.88 3.79 0.62
C ALA A 301 -17.06 3.91 -0.91
N PHE A 302 -17.67 5.02 -1.37
CA PHE A 302 -17.80 5.31 -2.80
C PHE A 302 -16.44 5.44 -3.48
N ASN A 303 -15.47 6.13 -2.86
CA ASN A 303 -14.13 6.29 -3.44
C ASN A 303 -13.41 4.95 -3.57
N ILE A 304 -13.62 4.01 -2.63
CA ILE A 304 -13.05 2.66 -2.74
C ILE A 304 -13.67 1.91 -3.91
N VAL A 305 -15.01 1.93 -4.04
CA VAL A 305 -15.70 1.30 -5.18
C VAL A 305 -15.25 1.94 -6.50
N GLN A 306 -15.21 3.27 -6.59
CA GLN A 306 -14.75 3.98 -7.78
C GLN A 306 -13.30 3.62 -8.11
N ALA A 307 -12.41 3.54 -7.12
CA ALA A 307 -11.01 3.15 -7.32
C ALA A 307 -10.85 1.71 -7.83
N ILE A 308 -11.74 0.79 -7.45
CA ILE A 308 -11.76 -0.58 -7.98
C ILE A 308 -12.19 -0.60 -9.45
N LEU A 309 -13.19 0.20 -9.81
CA LEU A 309 -13.88 0.14 -11.10
C LEU A 309 -13.22 0.95 -12.23
N VAL A 310 -12.36 1.92 -11.89
CA VAL A 310 -11.62 2.72 -12.88
C VAL A 310 -10.58 1.94 -13.67
N ASP A 311 -10.21 0.73 -13.22
CA ASP A 311 -9.35 -0.18 -13.99
C ASP A 311 -9.99 -0.58 -15.33
N PHE A 312 -11.32 -0.53 -15.42
CA PHE A 312 -12.09 -0.96 -16.60
C PHE A 312 -13.04 0.11 -17.15
N SER A 313 -13.14 1.30 -16.52
CA SER A 313 -14.06 2.37 -16.93
C SER A 313 -13.49 3.78 -16.70
N CYS A 314 -14.08 4.79 -17.33
CA CYS A 314 -13.76 6.18 -17.02
C CYS A 314 -14.30 6.56 -15.64
N LYS A 315 -13.55 7.36 -14.88
CA LYS A 315 -13.94 7.79 -13.52
C LYS A 315 -15.30 8.49 -13.51
N GLU A 316 -15.57 9.28 -14.55
CA GLU A 316 -16.79 10.05 -14.74
C GLU A 316 -18.02 9.16 -14.99
N ASP A 317 -17.81 7.91 -15.44
CA ASP A 317 -18.90 6.95 -15.65
C ASP A 317 -19.35 6.29 -14.34
N ILE A 318 -18.55 6.35 -13.26
CA ILE A 318 -18.94 5.79 -11.96
C ILE A 318 -19.55 6.90 -11.12
N THR A 319 -20.86 6.78 -10.91
CA THR A 319 -21.71 7.79 -10.26
C THR A 319 -22.39 7.19 -9.02
N TYR A 320 -22.99 8.03 -8.18
CA TYR A 320 -23.77 7.56 -7.04
C TYR A 320 -25.06 8.37 -6.85
N ARG A 321 -26.06 7.74 -6.24
CA ARG A 321 -27.29 8.37 -5.75
C ARG A 321 -27.56 7.95 -4.31
N LYS A 322 -27.90 8.91 -3.45
CA LYS A 322 -28.27 8.66 -2.06
C LYS A 322 -29.78 8.41 -1.95
N ASP A 323 -30.17 7.32 -1.29
CA ASP A 323 -31.55 6.94 -1.04
C ASP A 323 -31.71 6.43 0.41
N LYS A 324 -32.15 7.33 1.31
CA LYS A 324 -32.30 7.06 2.75
C LYS A 324 -31.02 6.49 3.36
N ASP A 325 -31.01 5.20 3.72
CA ASP A 325 -29.88 4.51 4.35
C ASP A 325 -28.88 3.94 3.35
N TRP A 326 -29.21 3.97 2.05
CA TRP A 326 -28.42 3.34 1.00
C TRP A 326 -27.73 4.37 0.10
N LEU A 327 -26.48 4.13 -0.22
CA LEU A 327 -25.72 4.79 -1.27
C LEU A 327 -25.67 3.85 -2.48
N LYS A 328 -26.39 4.19 -3.54
CA LYS A 328 -26.44 3.39 -4.77
C LYS A 328 -25.34 3.85 -5.71
N VAL A 329 -24.46 2.94 -6.12
CA VAL A 329 -23.40 3.20 -7.10
C VAL A 329 -23.87 2.72 -8.47
N LEU A 330 -23.77 3.59 -9.48
CA LEU A 330 -24.33 3.40 -10.82
C LEU A 330 -23.27 3.61 -11.90
N TYR A 331 -23.36 2.83 -12.98
CA TYR A 331 -22.63 3.09 -14.22
C TYR A 331 -23.42 4.06 -15.10
N LYS A 332 -22.78 5.16 -15.53
CA LYS A 332 -23.31 6.24 -16.38
C LYS A 332 -24.65 6.83 -15.89
N ASP A 333 -24.80 6.96 -14.58
CA ASP A 333 -26.00 7.49 -13.91
C ASP A 333 -27.32 6.81 -14.37
N ASN A 334 -27.25 5.51 -14.70
CA ASN A 334 -28.39 4.72 -15.16
C ASN A 334 -28.88 3.75 -14.08
N GLU A 335 -30.16 3.86 -13.70
CA GLU A 335 -30.77 3.00 -12.67
C GLU A 335 -30.78 1.51 -13.04
N LYS A 336 -30.80 1.17 -14.34
CA LYS A 336 -30.68 -0.22 -14.80
C LYS A 336 -29.26 -0.75 -14.76
N SER A 337 -28.28 0.13 -14.55
CA SER A 337 -26.86 -0.20 -14.48
C SER A 337 -26.32 0.01 -13.08
N TRP A 338 -27.05 -0.52 -12.10
CA TRP A 338 -26.64 -0.46 -10.70
C TRP A 338 -25.51 -1.47 -10.44
N ILE A 339 -24.47 -1.00 -9.77
CA ILE A 339 -23.24 -1.78 -9.52
C ILE A 339 -23.28 -2.37 -8.12
N CYS A 340 -23.53 -1.53 -7.13
CA CYS A 340 -23.72 -1.95 -5.75
C CYS A 340 -24.54 -0.93 -4.97
N ASN A 341 -25.12 -1.36 -3.86
CA ASN A 341 -25.77 -0.51 -2.86
C ASN A 341 -25.04 -0.66 -1.53
N ILE A 342 -24.65 0.44 -0.90
CA ILE A 342 -23.89 0.45 0.34
C ILE A 342 -24.75 1.05 1.45
N LYS A 343 -24.89 0.36 2.58
CA LYS A 343 -25.58 0.86 3.77
C LYS A 343 -24.59 0.95 4.92
N LEU A 344 -24.38 2.16 5.42
CA LEU A 344 -23.50 2.43 6.55
C LEU A 344 -24.34 3.01 7.68
N THR A 345 -24.55 2.21 8.71
CA THR A 345 -25.23 2.62 9.95
C THR A 345 -24.31 2.30 11.13
N PRO A 346 -24.52 2.93 12.31
CA PRO A 346 -23.70 2.62 13.48
C PRO A 346 -23.76 1.15 13.93
N SER A 347 -24.78 0.38 13.50
CA SER A 347 -24.98 -1.01 13.90
C SER A 347 -24.68 -2.02 12.80
N ASP A 348 -24.79 -1.60 11.53
CA ASP A 348 -24.62 -2.47 10.36
C ASP A 348 -23.89 -1.71 9.23
N LYS A 349 -22.79 -2.30 8.74
CA LYS A 349 -22.14 -1.93 7.47
C LYS A 349 -22.43 -3.07 6.48
N LEU A 350 -23.17 -2.77 5.41
CA LEU A 350 -23.62 -3.75 4.43
C LEU A 350 -23.32 -3.24 3.02
N ILE A 351 -22.99 -4.16 2.11
CA ILE A 351 -22.92 -3.89 0.68
C ILE A 351 -23.70 -4.96 -0.08
N SER A 352 -24.51 -4.53 -1.04
CA SER A 352 -25.35 -5.40 -1.86
C SER A 352 -24.96 -5.28 -3.33
N LEU A 353 -24.79 -6.41 -4.02
CA LEU A 353 -24.42 -6.48 -5.43
C LEU A 353 -25.38 -7.41 -6.20
N PRO A 354 -25.64 -7.18 -7.49
CA PRO A 354 -26.42 -8.11 -8.31
C PRO A 354 -25.64 -9.39 -8.58
N ASN A 355 -26.25 -10.53 -8.32
CA ASN A 355 -25.69 -11.85 -8.61
C ASN A 355 -25.87 -12.23 -10.10
N GLN A 356 -25.61 -13.49 -10.45
CA GLN A 356 -25.74 -13.98 -11.82
C GLN A 356 -27.18 -13.92 -12.37
N ASN A 357 -28.19 -13.90 -11.49
CA ASN A 357 -29.62 -13.78 -11.83
C ASN A 357 -30.15 -12.34 -11.70
N ASP A 358 -29.26 -11.36 -11.52
CA ASP A 358 -29.58 -9.95 -11.22
C ASP A 358 -30.38 -9.74 -9.92
N GLU A 359 -30.36 -10.73 -9.02
CA GLU A 359 -30.91 -10.62 -7.67
C GLU A 359 -29.84 -10.06 -6.70
N PRO A 360 -30.22 -9.25 -5.70
CA PRO A 360 -29.27 -8.68 -4.74
C PRO A 360 -28.71 -9.73 -3.79
N THR A 361 -27.38 -9.86 -3.75
CA THR A 361 -26.64 -10.58 -2.71
C THR A 361 -26.05 -9.57 -1.73
N GLU A 362 -26.26 -9.76 -0.43
CA GLU A 362 -25.76 -8.87 0.63
C GLU A 362 -24.53 -9.46 1.33
N TYR A 363 -23.54 -8.60 1.57
CA TYR A 363 -22.31 -8.90 2.29
C TYR A 363 -22.20 -7.97 3.50
N ARG A 364 -21.93 -8.55 4.67
CA ARG A 364 -21.66 -7.79 5.89
C ARG A 364 -20.19 -7.42 5.94
N MET A 365 -19.92 -6.17 6.28
CA MET A 365 -18.57 -5.61 6.41
C MET A 365 -18.33 -5.28 7.87
N ASP A 366 -17.12 -5.53 8.37
CA ASP A 366 -16.68 -5.08 9.69
C ASP A 366 -16.14 -3.64 9.57
N GLU A 367 -15.41 -3.36 8.48
CA GLU A 367 -14.84 -2.06 8.15
C GLU A 367 -15.13 -1.63 6.70
N ILE A 368 -15.07 -0.32 6.44
CA ILE A 368 -15.32 0.25 5.09
C ILE A 368 -14.30 -0.28 4.07
N ILE A 369 -13.09 -0.63 4.54
CA ILE A 369 -12.00 -1.15 3.71
C ILE A 369 -12.31 -2.54 3.14
N ASP A 370 -13.22 -3.30 3.76
CA ASP A 370 -13.59 -4.68 3.37
C ASP A 370 -14.26 -4.73 1.99
N ILE A 371 -14.74 -3.59 1.47
CA ILE A 371 -15.19 -3.44 0.08
C ILE A 371 -14.13 -3.97 -0.91
N ARG A 372 -12.84 -3.89 -0.57
CA ARG A 372 -11.74 -4.40 -1.40
C ARG A 372 -11.77 -5.91 -1.60
N GLU A 373 -12.36 -6.67 -0.68
CA GLU A 373 -12.49 -8.12 -0.80
C GLU A 373 -13.49 -8.51 -1.88
N LEU A 374 -14.42 -7.61 -2.23
CA LEU A 374 -15.45 -7.80 -3.27
C LEU A 374 -15.00 -7.28 -4.65
N LYS A 375 -13.68 -7.17 -4.86
CA LYS A 375 -13.11 -6.61 -6.09
C LYS A 375 -13.58 -7.38 -7.33
N ASP A 376 -13.57 -8.70 -7.27
CA ASP A 376 -13.88 -9.54 -8.43
C ASP A 376 -15.37 -9.48 -8.77
N GLU A 377 -16.23 -9.45 -7.75
CA GLU A 377 -17.68 -9.28 -7.90
C GLU A 377 -18.03 -7.91 -8.49
N LEU A 378 -17.43 -6.83 -7.98
CA LEU A 378 -17.64 -5.48 -8.49
C LEU A 378 -17.24 -5.35 -9.97
N ASN A 379 -16.09 -5.92 -10.35
CA ASN A 379 -15.63 -5.93 -11.73
C ASN A 379 -16.51 -6.80 -12.63
N TYR A 380 -16.96 -7.95 -12.13
CA TYR A 380 -17.91 -8.79 -12.85
C TYR A 380 -19.22 -8.05 -13.14
N VAL A 381 -19.79 -7.35 -12.15
CA VAL A 381 -21.02 -6.56 -12.34
C VAL A 381 -20.81 -5.45 -13.36
N LEU A 382 -19.71 -4.69 -13.27
CA LEU A 382 -19.40 -3.64 -14.24
C LEU A 382 -19.25 -4.18 -15.66
N SER A 383 -18.64 -5.36 -15.83
CA SER A 383 -18.46 -5.99 -17.14
C SER A 383 -19.79 -6.28 -17.88
N LYS A 384 -20.90 -6.41 -17.16
CA LYS A 384 -22.24 -6.56 -17.75
C LYS A 384 -22.70 -5.30 -18.50
N TYR A 385 -22.13 -4.13 -18.22
CA TYR A 385 -22.58 -2.83 -18.75
C TYR A 385 -21.62 -2.17 -19.76
N ILE A 386 -20.38 -2.66 -19.88
CA ILE A 386 -19.34 -2.07 -20.74
C ILE A 386 -19.37 -2.61 -22.19
N ASN A 387 -20.11 -3.70 -22.44
CA ASN A 387 -20.25 -4.31 -23.76
C ASN A 387 -21.19 -3.57 -24.71
#